data_AF-A0A6J7I1I0-F1
#
_entry.id   AF-A0A6J7I1I0-F1
#
_cell.length_a   1.000
_cell.length_b   1.000
_cell.length_c   1.000
_cell.angle_alpha   90.00
_cell.angle_beta   90.00
_cell.angle_gamma   90.00
#
_symmetry.space_group_name_H-M   'P 1'
#
loop_
_entity.id
_entity.type
_entity.pdbx_description
1 polymer ?
#
loop_
_entity_poly.entity_id
_entity_poly.type
_entity_poly.pdbx_seq_one_letter_code
_entity_poly.pdbx_strand_id
1 'polypeptide(L)'
;MANYDLLPNEAVLIRDERVFREGGSSIELILTNLNLIMVSENVRIFKTTTETETFPVNQIKVHNGQAQALLTKSRGRDVLDVYFLHGQEKFSFPNGGKKTIQTWIGKINEAVTGQPAAENGSSGSPGFDLVADALSSVPGGDRVASVLKGTLGAFNSKRGAKPEAVVQIATKCVSCGAAVSGMQGQTVTCSYCLSAQQL
;
A
#
# COMPACT_ATOMS: atom_id res chain seq x y z
N MET A 1 18.78 17.45 3.42
CA MET A 1 18.25 16.26 2.72
C MET A 1 19.18 15.11 3.03
N ALA A 2 18.77 14.22 3.93
CA ALA A 2 19.48 12.96 4.05
C ALA A 2 19.15 12.09 2.84
N ASN A 3 20.19 11.60 2.19
CA ASN A 3 20.03 10.57 1.18
C ASN A 3 19.86 9.26 1.93
N TYR A 4 18.66 8.70 1.87
CA TYR A 4 18.50 7.28 2.09
C TYR A 4 19.04 6.57 0.85
N ASP A 5 20.07 5.75 1.02
CA ASP A 5 20.67 4.99 -0.07
C ASP A 5 19.82 3.77 -0.39
N LEU A 6 19.06 3.85 -1.48
CA LEU A 6 18.21 2.76 -1.96
C LEU A 6 19.07 1.55 -2.36
N LEU A 7 18.63 0.35 -1.99
CA LEU A 7 19.23 -0.87 -2.52
C LEU A 7 18.98 -0.98 -4.04
N PRO A 8 19.81 -1.73 -4.80
CA PRO A 8 19.63 -1.89 -6.25
C PRO A 8 18.26 -2.46 -6.66
N ASN A 9 17.63 -3.23 -5.79
CA ASN A 9 16.30 -3.82 -5.98
C ASN A 9 15.19 -3.08 -5.20
N GLU A 10 15.48 -1.87 -4.73
CA GLU A 10 14.55 -1.05 -3.97
C GLU A 10 14.02 0.11 -4.80
N ALA A 11 12.70 0.19 -4.93
CA ALA A 11 11.99 1.19 -5.70
C ALA A 11 11.06 1.98 -4.77
N VAL A 12 11.11 3.32 -4.88
CA VAL A 12 10.21 4.22 -4.14
C VAL A 12 8.81 4.16 -4.73
N LEU A 13 7.81 3.88 -3.88
CA LEU A 13 6.40 3.75 -4.26
C LEU A 13 5.61 5.04 -3.99
N ILE A 14 5.87 5.69 -2.86
CA ILE A 14 5.28 6.97 -2.47
C ILE A 14 6.15 7.65 -1.41
N ARG A 15 6.13 8.98 -1.36
CA ARG A 15 6.83 9.78 -0.35
C ARG A 15 6.04 11.04 0.01
N ASP A 16 6.18 11.48 1.25
CA ASP A 16 5.68 12.76 1.74
C ASP A 16 6.75 13.40 2.66
N GLU A 17 7.12 14.65 2.36
CA GLU A 17 8.21 15.36 3.06
C GLU A 17 7.76 15.97 4.40
N ARG A 18 6.45 16.07 4.65
CA ARG A 18 5.90 16.68 5.86
C ARG A 18 4.79 15.82 6.43
N VAL A 19 5.19 14.84 7.23
CA VAL A 19 4.32 13.94 7.98
C VAL A 19 4.60 14.10 9.47
N PHE A 20 3.59 14.02 10.33
CA PHE A 20 3.80 14.06 11.78
C PHE A 20 3.59 12.68 12.39
N ARG A 21 4.63 12.13 13.01
CA ARG A 21 4.53 10.95 13.88
C ARG A 21 3.80 11.33 15.17
N GLU A 22 2.95 10.46 15.70
CA GLU A 22 2.24 10.73 16.95
C GLU A 22 3.25 11.03 18.09
N GLY A 23 3.11 12.20 18.73
CA GLY A 23 4.01 12.64 19.80
C GLY A 23 5.39 13.14 19.37
N GLY A 24 5.68 13.16 18.06
CA GLY A 24 6.99 13.52 17.51
C GLY A 24 7.01 14.82 16.69
N SER A 25 8.16 15.09 16.09
CA SER A 25 8.39 16.17 15.13
C SER A 25 7.87 15.82 13.73
N SER A 26 7.91 16.81 12.82
CA SER A 26 7.69 16.54 11.40
C SER A 26 8.83 15.67 10.87
N ILE A 27 8.47 14.66 10.10
CA ILE A 27 9.36 13.73 9.43
C ILE A 27 9.05 13.71 7.94
N GLU A 28 10.01 13.21 7.18
CA GLU A 28 9.76 12.66 5.85
C GLU A 28 9.43 11.17 5.99
N LEU A 29 8.39 10.73 5.27
CA LEU A 29 7.96 9.35 5.21
C LEU A 29 8.10 8.84 3.77
N ILE A 30 8.77 7.71 3.59
CA ILE A 30 9.02 7.09 2.29
C ILE A 30 8.56 5.64 2.37
N LEU A 31 7.75 5.20 1.42
CA LEU A 31 7.47 3.78 1.22
C LEU A 31 8.20 3.31 -0.02
N THR A 32 8.95 2.22 0.11
CA THR A 32 9.54 1.46 -0.97
C THR A 32 8.88 0.09 -1.07
N ASN A 33 9.24 -0.68 -2.10
CA ASN A 33 8.85 -2.09 -2.20
C ASN A 33 9.45 -2.98 -1.10
N LEU A 34 10.43 -2.50 -0.31
CA LEU A 34 11.09 -3.27 0.75
C LEU A 34 10.87 -2.68 2.15
N ASN A 35 10.75 -1.36 2.28
CA ASN A 35 10.78 -0.66 3.56
C ASN A 35 9.77 0.49 3.63
N LEU A 36 9.24 0.73 4.83
CA LEU A 36 8.70 2.02 5.26
C LEU A 36 9.79 2.75 6.03
N ILE A 37 10.22 3.89 5.52
CA ILE A 37 11.37 4.65 6.01
C ILE A 37 10.89 5.97 6.58
N MET A 38 11.32 6.28 7.80
CA MET A 38 11.12 7.56 8.45
C MET A 38 12.44 8.30 8.50
N VAL A 39 12.44 9.54 8.03
CA VAL A 39 13.60 10.43 8.07
C VAL A 39 13.25 11.65 8.90
N SER A 40 13.90 11.82 10.04
CA SER A 40 13.69 12.97 10.93
C SER A 40 14.94 13.82 11.02
N GLU A 41 14.78 15.14 11.01
CA GLU A 41 15.87 16.07 11.25
C GLU A 41 15.83 16.54 12.71
N ASN A 42 16.91 16.26 13.43
CA ASN A 42 17.10 16.67 14.81
C ASN A 42 18.10 17.82 14.85
N VAL A 43 17.62 19.02 15.19
CA VAL A 43 18.48 20.19 15.39
C VAL A 43 18.96 20.18 16.84
N ARG A 44 20.26 19.97 17.04
CA ARG A 44 20.94 20.25 18.32
C ARG A 44 21.64 21.60 18.24
N ILE A 45 22.06 22.10 19.40
CA ILE A 45 22.53 23.47 19.68
C ILE A 45 23.52 24.02 18.61
N PHE A 46 24.28 23.17 17.91
CA PHE A 46 25.14 23.59 16.78
C PHE A 46 25.23 22.60 15.60
N LYS A 47 24.33 21.61 15.53
CA LYS A 47 24.38 20.57 14.48
C LYS A 47 23.00 20.00 14.18
N THR A 48 22.63 19.98 12.91
CA THR A 48 21.50 19.18 12.42
C THR A 48 21.99 17.77 12.16
N THR A 49 21.40 16.79 12.82
CA THR A 49 21.63 15.37 12.54
C THR A 49 20.35 14.82 11.93
N THR A 50 20.48 14.10 10.82
CA THR A 50 19.36 13.32 10.29
C THR A 50 19.39 11.92 10.90
N GLU A 51 18.24 11.50 11.40
CA GLU A 51 18.00 10.16 11.92
C GLU A 51 17.05 9.42 10.98
N THR A 52 17.39 8.19 10.66
CA THR A 52 16.63 7.35 9.75
C THR A 52 16.22 6.06 10.45
N GLU A 53 14.92 5.83 10.56
CA GLU A 53 14.34 4.58 11.04
C GLU A 53 13.75 3.82 9.85
N THR A 54 14.02 2.52 9.76
CA THR A 54 13.61 1.68 8.63
C THR A 54 12.80 0.50 9.15
N PHE A 55 11.60 0.32 8.60
CA PHE A 55 10.67 -0.75 8.96
C PHE A 55 10.42 -1.62 7.74
N PRO A 56 10.86 -2.89 7.73
CA PRO A 56 10.63 -3.78 6.60
C PRO A 56 9.12 -3.96 6.35
N VAL A 57 8.68 -3.85 5.09
CA VAL A 57 7.25 -3.99 4.76
C VAL A 57 6.73 -5.40 5.07
N ASN A 58 7.60 -6.41 5.02
CA ASN A 58 7.28 -7.79 5.39
C ASN A 58 7.02 -7.99 6.90
N GLN A 59 7.28 -6.98 7.74
CA GLN A 59 6.91 -6.98 9.16
C GLN A 59 5.57 -6.30 9.42
N ILE A 60 4.90 -5.74 8.41
CA ILE A 60 3.54 -5.22 8.53
C ILE A 60 2.59 -6.42 8.61
N LYS A 61 1.70 -6.42 9.59
CA LYS A 61 0.73 -7.50 9.77
C LYS A 61 -0.23 -7.56 8.58
N VAL A 62 -0.58 -8.78 8.18
CA VAL A 62 -1.59 -9.04 7.14
C VAL A 62 -2.73 -9.85 7.75
N HIS A 63 -3.96 -9.45 7.45
CA HIS A 63 -5.16 -10.19 7.84
C HIS A 63 -6.14 -10.20 6.66
N ASN A 64 -6.63 -11.38 6.28
CA ASN A 64 -7.52 -11.57 5.12
C ASN A 64 -6.99 -10.94 3.82
N GLY A 65 -5.68 -11.08 3.57
CA GLY A 65 -5.05 -10.53 2.38
C GLY A 65 -4.96 -9.01 2.35
N GLN A 66 -5.21 -8.32 3.48
CA GLN A 66 -5.05 -6.88 3.62
C GLN A 66 -3.96 -6.55 4.63
N ALA A 67 -3.07 -5.62 4.28
CA ALA A 67 -2.12 -5.06 5.22
C ALA A 67 -2.87 -4.30 6.33
N GLN A 68 -2.41 -4.43 7.58
CA GLN A 68 -2.94 -3.68 8.72
C GLN A 68 -2.40 -2.25 8.72
N ALA A 69 -2.76 -1.49 7.67
CA ALA A 69 -2.60 -0.07 7.56
C ALA A 69 -4.01 0.56 7.51
N LEU A 70 -4.40 1.29 8.55
CA LEU A 70 -5.77 1.72 8.76
C LEU A 70 -5.88 3.25 8.84
N LEU A 71 -6.99 3.78 8.34
CA LEU A 71 -7.40 5.14 8.63
C LEU A 71 -8.12 5.15 9.97
N THR A 72 -7.54 5.82 10.96
CA THR A 72 -8.12 6.00 12.29
C THR A 72 -8.27 7.49 12.61
N LYS A 73 -8.82 7.80 13.79
CA LYS A 73 -8.83 9.15 14.34
C LYS A 73 -8.08 9.17 15.66
N SER A 74 -7.13 10.09 15.81
CA SER A 74 -6.48 10.41 17.08
C SER A 74 -6.61 11.90 17.36
N ARG A 75 -7.10 12.25 18.55
CA ARG A 75 -7.32 13.65 18.99
C ARG A 75 -8.06 14.49 17.95
N GLY A 76 -9.09 13.93 17.31
CA GLY A 76 -9.92 14.59 16.31
C GLY A 76 -9.30 14.74 14.91
N ARG A 77 -8.08 14.24 14.69
CA ARG A 77 -7.40 14.27 13.38
C ARG A 77 -7.38 12.89 12.74
N ASP A 78 -7.46 12.85 11.41
CA ASP A 78 -7.28 11.63 10.63
C ASP A 78 -5.82 11.19 10.71
N VAL A 79 -5.59 9.90 10.96
CA VAL A 79 -4.27 9.30 11.16
C VAL A 79 -4.18 7.99 10.38
N LEU A 80 -3.03 7.77 9.74
CA LEU A 80 -2.63 6.47 9.22
C LEU A 80 -2.00 5.67 10.36
N ASP A 81 -2.56 4.50 10.63
CA ASP A 81 -2.13 3.59 11.67
C ASP A 81 -1.55 2.31 11.05
N VAL A 82 -0.27 2.03 11.26
CA VAL A 82 0.43 0.89 10.66
C VAL A 82 0.86 -0.07 11.75
N TYR A 83 0.33 -1.30 11.70
CA TYR A 83 0.63 -2.34 12.67
C TYR A 83 1.72 -3.27 12.18
N PHE A 84 2.80 -3.33 12.96
CA PHE A 84 3.91 -4.24 12.74
C PHE A 84 3.80 -5.48 13.65
N LEU A 85 4.63 -6.49 13.37
CA LEU A 85 4.80 -7.64 14.27
C LEU A 85 5.18 -7.21 15.69
N HIS A 86 6.03 -6.19 15.81
CA HIS A 86 6.60 -5.71 17.07
C HIS A 86 6.33 -4.24 17.36
N GLY A 87 5.13 -3.75 17.03
CA GLY A 87 4.78 -2.37 17.36
C GLY A 87 3.70 -1.81 16.46
N GLN A 88 3.55 -0.50 16.56
CA GLN A 88 2.55 0.27 15.84
C GLN A 88 3.08 1.68 15.62
N GLU A 89 2.90 2.21 14.42
CA GLU A 89 3.27 3.58 14.07
C GLU A 89 2.07 4.36 13.56
N LYS A 90 2.02 5.63 13.93
CA LYS A 90 0.90 6.52 13.62
C LYS A 90 1.36 7.81 12.98
N PHE A 91 0.77 8.13 11.85
CA PHE A 91 1.16 9.25 11.01
C PHE A 91 -0.02 10.15 10.70
N SER A 92 0.14 11.45 10.90
CA SER A 92 -0.84 12.44 10.46
C SER A 92 -0.27 13.28 9.32
N PHE A 93 -1.09 13.49 8.30
CA PHE A 93 -0.73 14.19 7.08
C PHE A 93 -1.36 15.59 7.12
N PRO A 94 -0.57 16.66 7.33
CA PRO A 94 -1.10 18.03 7.37
C PRO A 94 -1.69 18.44 6.01
N ASN A 95 -1.14 17.88 4.93
CA ASN A 95 -1.60 18.12 3.57
C ASN A 95 -2.38 16.90 3.05
N GLY A 96 -3.61 17.14 2.59
CA GLY A 96 -4.45 16.15 1.88
C GLY A 96 -5.26 15.18 2.76
N GLY A 97 -5.04 15.14 4.07
CA GLY A 97 -5.93 14.51 5.06
C GLY A 97 -6.32 13.07 4.72
N LYS A 98 -7.60 12.74 4.86
CA LYS A 98 -8.17 11.40 4.58
C LYS A 98 -7.75 10.81 3.22
N LYS A 99 -7.74 11.61 2.16
CA LYS A 99 -7.44 11.13 0.81
C LYS A 99 -5.98 10.69 0.70
N THR A 100 -5.06 11.47 1.25
CA THR A 100 -3.63 11.09 1.32
C THR A 100 -3.48 9.78 2.09
N ILE A 101 -4.11 9.65 3.26
CA ILE A 101 -4.04 8.44 4.06
C ILE A 101 -4.57 7.22 3.28
N GLN A 102 -5.68 7.35 2.56
CA GLN A 102 -6.20 6.26 1.72
C GLN A 102 -5.24 5.85 0.60
N THR A 103 -4.56 6.81 -0.04
CA THR A 103 -3.51 6.51 -1.03
C THR A 103 -2.36 5.73 -0.37
N TRP A 104 -1.92 6.15 0.81
CA TRP A 104 -0.87 5.48 1.57
C TRP A 104 -1.26 4.05 1.96
N ILE A 105 -2.48 3.84 2.47
CA ILE A 105 -3.02 2.50 2.76
C ILE A 105 -2.99 1.62 1.51
N GLY A 106 -3.43 2.17 0.37
CA GLY A 106 -3.43 1.46 -0.90
C GLY A 106 -2.02 0.99 -1.31
N LYS A 107 -1.04 1.89 -1.19
CA LYS A 107 0.36 1.60 -1.52
C LYS A 107 1.03 0.65 -0.55
N ILE A 108 0.74 0.75 0.75
CA ILE A 108 1.23 -0.21 1.75
C ILE A 108 0.64 -1.59 1.46
N ASN A 109 -0.66 -1.68 1.16
CA ASN A 109 -1.27 -2.95 0.82
C ASN A 109 -0.65 -3.58 -0.43
N GLU A 110 -0.46 -2.79 -1.49
CA GLU A 110 0.21 -3.22 -2.72
C GLU A 110 1.64 -3.73 -2.44
N ALA A 111 2.42 -2.99 -1.64
CA ALA A 111 3.79 -3.37 -1.29
C ALA A 111 3.86 -4.68 -0.49
N VAL A 112 2.92 -4.88 0.45
CA VAL A 112 2.93 -6.03 1.36
C VAL A 112 2.32 -7.28 0.72
N THR A 113 1.28 -7.12 -0.09
CA THR A 113 0.46 -8.24 -0.61
C THR A 113 0.69 -8.53 -2.10
N GLY A 114 1.33 -7.61 -2.82
CA GLY A 114 1.47 -7.67 -4.29
C GLY A 114 0.15 -7.44 -5.04
N GLN A 115 -0.95 -7.15 -4.33
CA GLN A 115 -2.25 -6.88 -4.92
C GLN A 115 -2.59 -5.39 -4.78
N PRO A 116 -3.06 -4.72 -5.84
CA PRO A 116 -3.59 -3.37 -5.69
C PRO A 116 -4.71 -3.44 -4.66
N ALA A 117 -4.72 -2.51 -3.70
CA ALA A 117 -5.79 -2.47 -2.71
C ALA A 117 -7.12 -2.45 -3.44
N ALA A 118 -8.01 -3.39 -3.10
CA ALA A 118 -9.37 -3.38 -3.61
C ALA A 118 -9.91 -1.98 -3.37
N GLU A 119 -10.32 -1.33 -4.45
CA GLU A 119 -10.94 -0.02 -4.40
C GLU A 119 -12.17 -0.16 -3.51
N ASN A 120 -12.01 0.19 -2.23
CA ASN A 120 -13.11 0.31 -1.31
C ASN A 120 -13.90 1.52 -1.81
N GLY A 121 -14.82 1.24 -2.74
CA GLY A 121 -15.96 2.07 -3.01
C GLY A 121 -16.52 2.50 -1.66
N SER A 122 -16.63 3.80 -1.48
CA SER A 122 -17.13 4.43 -0.28
C SER A 122 -18.49 3.85 0.12
N SER A 123 -18.49 2.93 1.09
CA SER A 123 -19.60 2.65 1.98
C SER A 123 -19.03 2.17 3.31
N GLY A 124 -19.54 2.73 4.40
CA GLY A 124 -18.87 2.83 5.68
C GLY A 124 -18.61 1.54 6.44
N SER A 125 -17.75 1.69 7.46
CA SER A 125 -17.64 0.97 8.74
C SER A 125 -17.63 -0.57 8.78
N PRO A 126 -16.82 -1.19 9.66
CA PRO A 126 -17.21 -2.46 10.24
C PRO A 126 -18.31 -2.19 11.28
N GLY A 127 -19.56 -2.19 10.82
CA GLY A 127 -20.69 -2.63 11.61
C GLY A 127 -21.06 -4.01 11.11
N PHE A 128 -21.10 -4.99 12.01
CA PHE A 128 -21.59 -6.34 11.76
C PHE A 128 -22.92 -6.28 10.97
N ASP A 129 -22.99 -6.90 9.79
CA ASP A 129 -24.22 -7.53 9.30
C ASP A 129 -23.94 -8.48 8.13
N LEU A 130 -24.02 -9.77 8.48
CA LEU A 130 -24.72 -10.84 7.77
C LEU A 130 -24.42 -11.08 6.27
N VAL A 131 -23.76 -12.22 6.07
CA VAL A 131 -23.92 -13.08 4.90
C VAL A 131 -25.39 -13.52 4.80
N ALA A 132 -26.12 -12.97 3.83
CA ALA A 132 -27.30 -13.54 3.15
C ALA A 132 -27.72 -12.49 2.10
N ASP A 133 -27.67 -12.75 0.80
CA ASP A 133 -28.61 -13.64 0.15
C ASP A 133 -28.02 -14.15 -1.18
N ALA A 134 -28.44 -15.35 -1.52
CA ALA A 134 -28.08 -16.12 -2.70
C ALA A 134 -28.35 -15.30 -3.97
N LEU A 135 -27.49 -15.32 -4.98
CA LEU A 135 -27.38 -16.46 -5.91
C LEU A 135 -28.71 -17.18 -6.15
N SER A 136 -29.76 -16.42 -6.45
CA SER A 136 -30.95 -16.98 -7.11
C SER A 136 -31.66 -15.92 -7.93
N SER A 137 -31.36 -15.87 -9.23
CA SER A 137 -32.39 -15.92 -10.27
C SER A 137 -31.73 -15.90 -11.65
N VAL A 138 -31.81 -17.02 -12.37
CA VAL A 138 -32.75 -17.24 -13.50
C VAL A 138 -32.16 -16.74 -14.84
N PRO A 139 -31.99 -17.64 -15.82
CA PRO A 139 -31.74 -17.28 -17.21
C PRO A 139 -33.00 -16.65 -17.83
N GLY A 140 -32.83 -15.53 -18.53
CA GLY A 140 -33.88 -14.91 -19.35
C GLY A 140 -34.54 -13.70 -18.69
N GLY A 141 -34.12 -12.51 -19.11
CA GLY A 141 -34.73 -11.23 -18.75
C GLY A 141 -34.04 -10.09 -19.48
N ASP A 142 -34.66 -9.62 -20.56
CA ASP A 142 -34.20 -8.51 -21.40
C ASP A 142 -34.06 -7.19 -20.61
N ARG A 143 -32.91 -6.52 -20.84
CA ARG A 143 -32.67 -5.05 -20.84
C ARG A 143 -32.74 -4.27 -19.53
N VAL A 144 -31.57 -3.76 -19.11
CA VAL A 144 -31.41 -2.32 -18.81
C VAL A 144 -30.08 -1.83 -19.40
N ALA A 145 -30.16 -1.12 -20.52
CA ALA A 145 -29.11 -0.24 -21.00
C ALA A 145 -29.32 1.16 -20.39
N SER A 146 -28.22 1.87 -20.12
CA SER A 146 -28.10 3.14 -19.38
C SER A 146 -27.93 2.89 -17.87
N VAL A 147 -26.74 3.05 -17.29
CA VAL A 147 -25.97 4.30 -17.23
C VAL A 147 -24.47 4.01 -17.36
N LEU A 148 -24.00 3.94 -18.61
CA LEU A 148 -22.58 4.15 -18.97
C LEU A 148 -22.51 5.49 -19.71
N LYS A 149 -22.79 6.60 -19.01
CA LYS A 149 -22.57 7.96 -19.50
C LYS A 149 -22.12 8.86 -18.35
N GLY A 150 -20.86 9.29 -18.42
CA GLY A 150 -20.15 10.13 -17.46
C GLY A 150 -19.40 9.26 -16.45
N THR A 151 -18.15 8.87 -16.67
CA THR A 151 -16.98 9.75 -16.48
C THR A 151 -15.72 9.24 -17.21
N LEU A 152 -15.87 8.70 -18.43
CA LEU A 152 -14.72 8.49 -19.33
C LEU A 152 -14.38 9.80 -20.05
N GLY A 153 -13.79 10.74 -19.31
CA GLY A 153 -13.49 12.07 -19.84
C GLY A 153 -12.61 12.89 -18.94
N ALA A 154 -11.40 12.42 -18.62
CA ALA A 154 -10.27 13.26 -18.21
C ALA A 154 -8.99 12.44 -17.98
N PHE A 155 -8.43 11.79 -19.01
CA PHE A 155 -7.00 11.45 -18.97
C PHE A 155 -6.40 11.49 -20.38
N ASN A 156 -6.18 12.73 -20.87
CA ASN A 156 -5.28 13.00 -21.98
C ASN A 156 -4.05 13.75 -21.45
N SER A 157 -3.00 12.97 -21.21
CA SER A 157 -1.60 13.16 -21.61
C SER A 157 -0.99 14.56 -21.67
N LYS A 158 0.06 14.74 -20.84
CA LYS A 158 1.37 15.44 -21.06
C LYS A 158 2.07 15.47 -19.68
N ARG A 159 3.31 15.07 -19.41
CA ARG A 159 4.53 14.81 -20.20
C ARG A 159 5.51 14.06 -19.26
N GLY A 160 6.17 13.01 -19.77
CA GLY A 160 7.62 12.79 -19.56
C GLY A 160 8.13 12.18 -18.24
N ALA A 161 8.01 10.87 -18.09
CA ALA A 161 9.06 10.01 -17.53
C ALA A 161 8.76 8.59 -18.03
N LYS A 162 9.74 7.92 -18.62
CA LYS A 162 9.61 6.54 -19.11
C LYS A 162 9.71 5.64 -17.86
N PRO A 163 8.63 4.99 -17.39
CA PRO A 163 8.78 3.99 -16.33
C PRO A 163 9.39 2.76 -16.98
N GLU A 164 10.48 2.27 -16.41
CA GLU A 164 10.99 0.95 -16.73
C GLU A 164 9.87 -0.05 -16.48
N ALA A 165 9.49 -0.79 -17.53
CA ALA A 165 8.32 -1.65 -17.49
C ALA A 165 8.56 -2.75 -16.45
N VAL A 166 7.79 -2.73 -15.36
CA VAL A 166 7.74 -3.82 -14.39
C VAL A 166 7.29 -5.08 -15.14
N VAL A 167 8.22 -6.00 -15.38
CA VAL A 167 7.96 -7.21 -16.16
C VAL A 167 7.23 -8.21 -15.28
N GLN A 168 5.94 -8.41 -15.54
CA GLN A 168 5.21 -9.55 -14.97
C GLN A 168 5.63 -10.83 -15.69
N ILE A 169 6.03 -11.83 -14.92
CA ILE A 169 6.39 -13.15 -15.43
C ILE A 169 5.52 -14.21 -14.77
N ALA A 170 5.19 -15.23 -15.55
CA ALA A 170 4.50 -16.42 -15.10
C ALA A 170 5.46 -17.61 -15.26
N THR A 171 5.73 -18.30 -14.16
CA THR A 171 6.57 -19.50 -14.13
C THR A 171 5.86 -20.63 -13.40
N LYS A 172 6.49 -21.80 -13.36
CA LYS A 172 6.02 -22.94 -12.59
C LYS A 172 6.65 -22.97 -11.21
N CYS A 173 5.91 -23.49 -10.24
CA CYS A 173 6.40 -23.69 -8.90
C CYS A 173 7.54 -24.71 -8.92
N VAL A 174 8.68 -24.39 -8.32
CA VAL A 174 9.84 -25.29 -8.29
C VAL A 174 9.59 -26.54 -7.44
N SER A 175 8.63 -26.47 -6.52
CA SER A 175 8.29 -27.58 -5.60
C SER A 175 7.15 -28.46 -6.12
N CYS A 176 6.03 -27.85 -6.56
CA CYS A 176 4.84 -28.61 -6.96
C CYS A 176 4.45 -28.49 -8.44
N GLY A 177 5.14 -27.66 -9.21
CA GLY A 177 4.86 -27.45 -10.64
C GLY A 177 3.64 -26.58 -10.96
N ALA A 178 2.88 -26.11 -9.96
CA ALA A 178 1.73 -25.22 -10.19
C ALA A 178 2.13 -23.88 -10.82
N ALA A 179 1.24 -23.26 -11.58
CA ALA A 179 1.50 -21.94 -12.16
C ALA A 179 1.58 -20.86 -11.06
N VAL A 180 2.63 -20.04 -11.11
CA VAL A 180 2.86 -18.91 -10.21
C VAL A 180 3.26 -17.71 -11.06
N SER A 181 2.60 -16.58 -10.82
CA SER A 181 2.84 -15.33 -11.52
C SER A 181 3.22 -14.22 -10.54
N GLY A 182 4.02 -13.27 -11.00
CA GLY A 182 4.45 -12.12 -10.22
C GLY A 182 5.53 -11.33 -10.93
N MET A 183 6.19 -10.43 -10.19
CA MET A 183 7.21 -9.54 -10.74
C MET A 183 8.57 -10.21 -10.73
N GLN A 184 9.36 -10.02 -11.80
CA GLN A 184 10.73 -10.53 -11.87
C GLN A 184 11.58 -9.98 -10.73
N GLY A 185 12.29 -10.87 -10.03
CA GLY A 185 13.11 -10.57 -8.86
C GLY A 185 12.37 -10.65 -7.52
N GLN A 186 11.04 -10.82 -7.49
CA GLN A 186 10.25 -10.90 -6.27
C GLN A 186 10.13 -12.35 -5.76
N THR A 187 10.21 -12.53 -4.44
CA THR A 187 9.89 -13.82 -3.80
C THR A 187 8.38 -13.97 -3.67
N VAL A 188 7.82 -14.98 -4.32
CA VAL A 188 6.40 -15.34 -4.25
C VAL A 188 6.21 -16.67 -3.52
N THR A 189 5.17 -16.74 -2.70
CA THR A 189 4.79 -17.98 -2.01
C THR A 189 3.73 -18.71 -2.83
N CYS A 190 4.01 -19.97 -3.19
CA CYS A 190 3.06 -20.79 -3.93
C CYS A 190 1.80 -21.06 -3.10
N SER A 191 0.62 -20.71 -3.61
CA SER A 191 -0.66 -20.96 -2.92
C SER A 191 -0.99 -22.46 -2.77
N TYR A 192 -0.40 -23.33 -3.60
CA TYR A 192 -0.69 -24.76 -3.62
C TYR A 192 0.14 -25.57 -2.63
N CYS A 193 1.43 -25.27 -2.50
CA CYS A 193 2.35 -26.04 -1.64
C CYS A 193 3.11 -25.18 -0.63
N LEU A 194 2.80 -23.88 -0.55
CA LEU A 194 3.36 -22.92 0.40
C LEU A 194 4.89 -22.74 0.31
N SER A 195 5.52 -23.23 -0.77
CA SER A 195 6.94 -23.01 -1.00
C SER A 195 7.19 -21.60 -1.51
N ALA A 196 8.14 -20.90 -0.89
CA ALA A 196 8.62 -19.62 -1.37
C ALA A 196 9.64 -19.83 -2.51
N GLN A 197 9.52 -19.03 -3.57
CA GLN A 197 10.46 -19.04 -4.69
C GLN A 197 10.62 -17.64 -5.29
N GLN A 198 11.79 -17.36 -5.83
CA GLN A 198 12.04 -16.11 -6.54
C GLN A 198 11.63 -16.27 -8.01
N LEU A 199 10.93 -15.27 -8.54
CA LEU A 199 10.55 -15.19 -9.95
C LEU A 199 11.68 -14.60 -10.80
#